data_AF-A0A9D7SY61-F1
#
_entry.id   AF-A0A9D7SY61-F1
#
_cell.length_a   1.000
_cell.length_b   1.000
_cell.length_c   1.000
_cell.angle_alpha   90.00
_cell.angle_beta   90.00
_cell.angle_gamma   90.00
#
_symmetry.space_group_name_H-M   'P 1'
#
loop_
_entity.id
_entity.type
_entity.pdbx_description
1 polymer ?
#
loop_
_entity_poly.entity_id
_entity_poly.type
_entity_poly.pdbx_seq_one_letter_code
_entity_poly.pdbx_strand_id
1 'polypeptide(L)'
;MHPRYDSWIKYVFDHPVTDQQWHFELEAPKFTVNDVEIATLVAETYEHAGTDLVNFSDAQVNQGLWYLSSNACSDYHMQIRDGGSSVELKSRAIRAVYNLYRDCFAKRCNETLGHTDEPGASELNPVCYMFWDITPWGYLTDLKFEKELSTAILDTLDKTLHIEH
;
A
#
# COMPACT_ATOMS: atom_id res chain seq x y z
N MET A 1 -14.71 -2.10 9.48
CA MET A 1 -13.64 -1.38 10.18
C MET A 1 -13.20 -2.18 11.38
N HIS A 2 -11.93 -2.59 11.36
CA HIS A 2 -11.27 -3.38 12.39
C HIS A 2 -11.12 -2.54 13.68
N PRO A 3 -11.24 -3.13 14.89
CA PRO A 3 -11.17 -2.37 16.14
C PRO A 3 -9.89 -1.57 16.37
N ARG A 4 -8.77 -1.99 15.72
CA ARG A 4 -7.46 -1.32 15.80
C ARG A 4 -7.16 -0.42 14.60
N TYR A 5 -8.12 -0.19 13.72
CA TYR A 5 -7.90 0.53 12.46
C TYR A 5 -7.38 1.97 12.67
N ASP A 6 -7.96 2.73 13.59
CA ASP A 6 -7.50 4.10 13.88
C ASP A 6 -6.06 4.14 14.39
N SER A 7 -5.69 3.19 15.25
CA SER A 7 -4.31 3.05 15.75
C SER A 7 -3.35 2.63 14.65
N TRP A 8 -3.80 1.78 13.73
CA TRP A 8 -3.04 1.32 12.58
C TRP A 8 -2.76 2.48 11.60
N ILE A 9 -3.77 3.25 11.23
CA ILE A 9 -3.61 4.38 10.31
C ILE A 9 -2.62 5.40 10.86
N LYS A 10 -2.73 5.76 12.15
CA LYS A 10 -1.75 6.63 12.81
C LYS A 10 -0.36 6.00 12.82
N TYR A 11 -0.27 4.71 13.15
CA TYR A 11 1.00 3.99 13.16
C TYR A 11 1.71 3.96 11.80
N VAL A 12 0.97 3.89 10.69
CA VAL A 12 1.60 3.80 9.36
C VAL A 12 1.95 5.19 8.80
N PHE A 13 1.11 6.20 9.04
CA PHE A 13 1.18 7.47 8.32
C PHE A 13 1.49 8.70 9.18
N ASP A 14 1.29 8.66 10.50
CA ASP A 14 1.46 9.82 11.40
C ASP A 14 2.87 9.91 11.97
N HIS A 15 3.85 10.05 11.07
CA HIS A 15 5.26 10.23 11.43
C HIS A 15 5.83 11.51 10.82
N PRO A 16 6.86 12.12 11.45
CA PRO A 16 7.65 13.16 10.81
C PRO A 16 8.28 12.68 9.50
N VAL A 17 8.30 13.54 8.49
CA VAL A 17 8.96 13.26 7.21
C VAL A 17 10.43 13.66 7.33
N THR A 18 11.31 12.67 7.24
CA THR A 18 12.77 12.82 7.31
C THR A 18 13.44 12.05 6.18
N ASP A 19 14.64 12.49 5.75
CA ASP A 19 15.45 11.80 4.73
C ASP A 19 15.82 10.38 5.18
N GLN A 20 16.26 10.26 6.43
CA GLN A 20 16.30 8.97 7.12
C GLN A 20 14.88 8.65 7.59
N GLN A 21 14.12 7.97 6.73
CA GLN A 21 12.71 7.65 6.96
C GLN A 21 12.51 6.92 8.29
N TRP A 22 11.42 7.22 8.99
CA TRP A 22 11.15 6.80 10.38
C TRP A 22 11.26 5.28 10.60
N HIS A 23 10.91 4.47 9.61
CA HIS A 23 10.94 3.00 9.73
C HIS A 23 12.34 2.40 9.62
N PHE A 24 13.36 3.17 9.25
CA PHE A 24 14.78 2.77 9.30
C PHE A 24 15.46 3.14 10.62
N GLU A 25 14.76 3.79 11.54
CA GLU A 25 15.30 4.09 12.86
C GLU A 25 15.41 2.81 13.71
N LEU A 26 16.49 2.70 14.49
CA LEU A 26 16.74 1.52 15.34
C LEU A 26 15.60 1.27 16.35
N GLU A 27 15.02 2.36 16.86
CA GLU A 27 13.94 2.34 17.85
C GLU A 27 12.56 2.58 17.22
N ALA A 28 12.43 2.37 15.90
CA ALA A 28 11.18 2.54 15.20
C ALA A 28 10.07 1.68 15.85
N PRO A 29 8.88 2.25 16.11
CA PRO A 29 7.80 1.52 16.74
C PRO A 29 7.39 0.33 15.88
N LYS A 30 6.97 -0.77 16.51
CA LYS A 30 6.46 -1.97 15.84
C LYS A 30 4.97 -2.15 16.12
N PHE A 31 4.19 -2.46 15.10
CA PHE A 31 2.77 -2.79 15.26
C PHE A 31 2.53 -4.28 15.01
N THR A 32 2.40 -5.04 16.09
CA THR A 32 2.19 -6.49 15.99
C THR A 32 0.76 -6.82 15.58
N VAL A 33 0.64 -7.67 14.57
CA VAL A 33 -0.61 -8.13 13.95
C VAL A 33 -0.47 -9.59 13.52
N ASN A 34 -1.58 -10.32 13.58
CA ASN A 34 -1.65 -11.65 12.97
C ASN A 34 -2.05 -11.56 11.50
N ASP A 35 -1.98 -12.69 10.79
CA ASP A 35 -2.20 -12.74 9.33
C ASP A 35 -3.58 -12.23 8.89
N VAL A 36 -4.63 -12.53 9.68
CA VAL A 36 -6.00 -12.10 9.39
C VAL A 36 -6.16 -10.60 9.64
N GLU A 37 -5.56 -10.13 10.73
CA GLU A 37 -5.57 -8.73 11.11
C GLU A 37 -4.85 -7.86 10.07
N ILE A 38 -3.65 -8.23 9.61
CA ILE A 38 -2.93 -7.42 8.61
C ILE A 38 -3.66 -7.36 7.27
N ALA A 39 -4.20 -8.49 6.79
CA ALA A 39 -4.97 -8.51 5.55
C ALA A 39 -6.24 -7.64 5.65
N THR A 40 -6.87 -7.60 6.83
CA THR A 40 -8.03 -6.75 7.09
C THR A 40 -7.64 -5.27 7.15
N LEU A 41 -6.60 -4.93 7.90
CA LEU A 41 -6.14 -3.55 8.08
C LEU A 41 -5.67 -2.93 6.76
N VAL A 42 -4.86 -3.64 5.97
CA VAL A 42 -4.39 -3.16 4.66
C VAL A 42 -5.56 -3.02 3.67
N ALA A 43 -6.48 -3.98 3.64
CA ALA A 43 -7.68 -3.86 2.81
C ALA A 43 -8.50 -2.61 3.16
N GLU A 44 -8.75 -2.37 4.45
CA GLU A 44 -9.48 -1.18 4.91
C GLU A 44 -8.71 0.11 4.61
N THR A 45 -7.38 0.13 4.78
CA THR A 45 -6.54 1.30 4.44
C THR A 45 -6.70 1.69 2.99
N TYR A 46 -6.71 0.72 2.07
CA TYR A 46 -6.85 1.01 0.65
C TYR A 46 -8.29 1.31 0.24
N GLU A 47 -9.28 0.62 0.81
CA GLU A 47 -10.71 0.90 0.59
C GLU A 47 -11.12 2.32 1.03
N HIS A 48 -10.48 2.84 2.09
CA HIS A 48 -10.75 4.16 2.65
C HIS A 48 -9.66 5.20 2.32
N ALA A 49 -8.80 4.91 1.34
CA ALA A 49 -7.66 5.76 1.02
C ALA A 49 -8.05 7.23 0.72
N GLY A 50 -9.18 7.44 0.04
CA GLY A 50 -9.69 8.76 -0.30
C GLY A 50 -10.27 9.57 0.85
N THR A 51 -10.55 8.96 2.00
CA THR A 51 -11.10 9.65 3.17
C THR A 51 -10.06 9.79 4.27
N ASP A 52 -9.27 8.75 4.46
CA ASP A 52 -8.41 8.66 5.64
C ASP A 52 -7.03 9.25 5.35
N LEU A 53 -6.49 9.01 4.14
CA LEU A 53 -5.16 9.48 3.77
C LEU A 53 -5.11 10.98 3.46
N VAL A 54 -6.25 11.65 3.35
CA VAL A 54 -6.32 13.12 3.16
C VAL A 54 -5.80 13.88 4.37
N ASN A 55 -5.76 13.23 5.53
CA ASN A 55 -5.29 13.81 6.78
C ASN A 55 -3.76 13.84 6.89
N PHE A 56 -3.04 13.25 5.93
CA PHE A 56 -1.59 13.16 5.89
C PHE A 56 -1.03 13.81 4.63
N SER A 57 0.17 14.40 4.72
CA SER A 57 0.84 14.99 3.57
C SER A 57 1.21 13.93 2.52
N ASP A 58 1.45 14.35 1.27
CA ASP A 58 1.88 13.44 0.20
C ASP A 58 3.16 12.68 0.58
N ALA A 59 4.14 13.35 1.21
CA ALA A 59 5.33 12.68 1.72
C ALA A 59 5.05 11.65 2.84
N GLN A 60 4.14 11.96 3.78
CA GLN A 60 3.76 11.00 4.83
C GLN A 60 3.10 9.76 4.22
N VAL A 61 2.18 9.97 3.28
CA VAL A 61 1.51 8.87 2.57
C VAL A 61 2.53 8.08 1.75
N ASN A 62 3.46 8.74 1.07
CA ASN A 62 4.53 8.09 0.33
C ASN A 62 5.36 7.17 1.25
N GLN A 63 5.91 7.69 2.35
CA GLN A 63 6.69 6.87 3.29
C GLN A 63 5.88 5.72 3.90
N GLY A 64 4.61 5.96 4.25
CA GLY A 64 3.73 4.92 4.80
C GLY A 64 3.40 3.82 3.80
N LEU A 65 3.16 4.15 2.52
CA LEU A 65 2.90 3.16 1.48
C LEU A 65 4.17 2.38 1.09
N TRP A 66 5.34 3.02 1.07
CA TRP A 66 6.62 2.32 0.96
C TRP A 66 6.82 1.32 2.10
N TYR A 67 6.51 1.75 3.33
CA TYR A 67 6.59 0.91 4.50
C TYR A 67 5.71 -0.32 4.40
N LEU A 68 4.47 -0.20 3.93
CA LEU A 68 3.56 -1.35 3.74
C LEU A 68 4.02 -2.29 2.60
N SER A 69 4.44 -1.70 1.47
CA SER A 69 4.60 -2.44 0.22
C SER A 69 5.98 -3.06 0.03
N SER A 70 7.04 -2.46 0.58
CA SER A 70 8.41 -2.92 0.35
C SER A 70 8.91 -3.82 1.48
N ASN A 71 9.37 -5.03 1.12
CA ASN A 71 10.05 -5.95 2.04
C ASN A 71 11.39 -5.39 2.58
N ALA A 72 11.93 -4.31 2.00
CA ALA A 72 13.06 -3.60 2.57
C ALA A 72 12.67 -2.75 3.79
N CYS A 73 11.38 -2.44 3.96
CA CYS A 73 10.84 -1.55 4.99
C CYS A 73 10.01 -2.31 6.03
N SER A 74 9.14 -3.23 5.61
CA SER A 74 8.38 -4.12 6.49
C SER A 74 7.95 -5.41 5.78
N ASP A 75 7.52 -6.41 6.54
CA ASP A 75 7.04 -7.68 5.99
C ASP A 75 5.52 -7.71 5.77
N TYR A 76 4.78 -6.61 5.88
CA TYR A 76 3.31 -6.66 5.93
C TYR A 76 2.65 -7.22 4.66
N HIS A 77 3.05 -6.76 3.46
CA HIS A 77 2.53 -7.34 2.22
C HIS A 77 2.99 -8.78 2.01
N MET A 78 4.18 -9.14 2.49
CA MET A 78 4.67 -10.52 2.47
C MET A 78 3.85 -11.40 3.42
N GLN A 79 3.49 -10.90 4.59
CA GLN A 79 2.62 -11.58 5.55
C GLN A 79 1.22 -11.81 4.97
N ILE A 80 0.67 -10.87 4.20
CA ILE A 80 -0.59 -11.09 3.47
C ILE A 80 -0.40 -12.20 2.42
N ARG A 81 0.69 -12.15 1.64
CA ARG A 81 0.98 -13.12 0.58
C ARG A 81 1.19 -14.54 1.11
N ASP A 82 2.00 -14.70 2.15
CA ASP A 82 2.52 -15.99 2.60
C ASP A 82 1.80 -16.51 3.86
N GLY A 83 1.17 -15.62 4.62
CA GLY A 83 0.48 -15.95 5.89
C GLY A 83 -0.79 -16.79 5.73
N GLY A 84 -1.35 -17.22 6.85
CA GLY A 84 -2.48 -18.15 6.96
C GLY A 84 -3.87 -17.59 6.65
N SER A 85 -3.98 -16.33 6.21
CA SER A 85 -5.27 -15.72 5.84
C SER A 85 -5.98 -16.45 4.69
N SER A 86 -7.30 -16.40 4.71
CA SER A 86 -8.16 -16.92 3.64
C SER A 86 -7.86 -16.21 2.31
N VAL A 87 -8.01 -16.91 1.18
CA VAL A 87 -7.82 -16.33 -0.15
C VAL A 87 -8.72 -15.12 -0.38
N GLU A 88 -9.93 -15.13 0.18
CA GLU A 88 -10.90 -14.04 0.07
C GLU A 88 -10.36 -12.73 0.66
N LEU A 89 -9.76 -12.81 1.86
CA LEU A 89 -9.13 -11.65 2.52
C LEU A 89 -7.89 -11.17 1.77
N LYS A 90 -7.05 -12.09 1.28
CA LYS A 90 -5.87 -11.74 0.47
C LYS A 90 -6.30 -11.02 -0.81
N SER A 91 -7.25 -11.59 -1.53
CA SER A 91 -7.78 -10.96 -2.75
C SER A 91 -8.53 -9.66 -2.47
N ARG A 92 -9.17 -9.49 -1.31
CA ARG A 92 -9.77 -8.22 -0.90
C ARG A 92 -8.69 -7.13 -0.78
N ALA A 93 -7.59 -7.40 -0.09
CA ALA A 93 -6.48 -6.45 0.03
C ALA A 93 -5.89 -6.06 -1.33
N ILE A 94 -5.67 -7.03 -2.22
CA ILE A 94 -5.18 -6.77 -3.58
C ILE A 94 -6.18 -5.90 -4.36
N ARG A 95 -7.47 -6.29 -4.37
CA ARG A 95 -8.51 -5.53 -5.09
C ARG A 95 -8.71 -4.14 -4.54
N ALA A 96 -8.47 -3.93 -3.24
CA ALA A 96 -8.58 -2.63 -2.61
C ALA A 96 -7.56 -1.62 -3.16
N VAL A 97 -6.44 -2.07 -3.74
CA VAL A 97 -5.47 -1.20 -4.42
C VAL A 97 -6.12 -0.35 -5.52
N TYR A 98 -7.18 -0.83 -6.18
CA TYR A 98 -7.93 0.00 -7.12
C TYR A 98 -8.49 1.27 -6.46
N ASN A 99 -8.98 1.20 -5.22
CA ASN A 99 -9.45 2.37 -4.49
C ASN A 99 -8.30 3.30 -4.10
N LEU A 100 -7.12 2.75 -3.76
CA LEU A 100 -5.90 3.54 -3.54
C LEU A 100 -5.54 4.35 -4.80
N TYR A 101 -5.54 3.71 -5.97
CA TYR A 101 -5.28 4.40 -7.23
C TYR A 101 -6.35 5.45 -7.55
N ARG A 102 -7.63 5.08 -7.49
CA ARG A 102 -8.75 5.96 -7.86
C ARG A 102 -8.88 7.15 -6.92
N ASP A 103 -8.81 6.90 -5.61
CA ASP A 103 -9.22 7.89 -4.63
C ASP A 103 -8.07 8.65 -3.98
N CYS A 104 -6.84 8.14 -4.08
CA CYS A 104 -5.64 8.80 -3.58
C CYS A 104 -4.72 9.23 -4.73
N PHE A 105 -4.14 8.28 -5.48
CA PHE A 105 -3.12 8.60 -6.48
C PHE A 105 -3.65 9.47 -7.61
N ALA A 106 -4.77 9.11 -8.24
CA ALA A 106 -5.31 9.88 -9.37
C ALA A 106 -5.66 11.33 -9.02
N LYS A 107 -5.91 11.63 -7.74
CA LYS A 107 -6.28 12.98 -7.28
C LYS A 107 -5.10 13.81 -6.76
N ARG A 108 -3.98 13.16 -6.42
CA ARG A 108 -2.86 13.78 -5.68
C ARG A 108 -1.54 13.70 -6.42
N CYS A 109 -1.35 12.71 -7.28
CA CYS A 109 -0.19 12.61 -8.14
C CYS A 109 -0.31 13.58 -9.32
N ASN A 110 0.84 14.05 -9.81
CA ASN A 110 0.93 14.88 -11.01
C ASN A 110 1.31 14.02 -12.22
N GLU A 111 0.92 14.44 -13.43
CA GLU A 111 1.32 13.81 -14.70
C GLU A 111 2.80 14.08 -15.07
N THR A 112 3.70 13.83 -14.12
CA THR A 112 5.15 13.94 -14.30
C THR A 112 5.79 12.58 -14.15
N LEU A 113 6.79 12.29 -14.98
CA LEU A 113 7.51 11.02 -14.92
C LEU A 113 8.28 10.94 -13.59
N GLY A 114 7.80 10.14 -12.65
CA GLY A 114 8.38 10.05 -11.29
C GLY A 114 9.82 9.49 -11.23
N HIS A 115 10.41 9.09 -12.35
CA HIS A 115 11.81 8.63 -12.44
C HIS A 115 12.78 9.72 -12.92
N THR A 116 12.26 10.85 -13.41
CA THR A 116 13.05 12.05 -13.66
C THR A 116 12.83 12.97 -12.46
N ASP A 117 13.90 13.46 -11.85
CA ASP A 117 13.87 14.47 -10.78
C ASP A 117 13.41 15.84 -11.35
N GLU A 118 12.32 15.83 -12.10
CA GLU A 118 11.73 16.99 -12.73
C GLU A 118 11.03 17.83 -11.66
N PRO A 119 11.33 19.14 -11.61
CA PRO A 119 10.64 20.04 -10.70
C PRO A 119 9.12 19.96 -10.89
N GLY A 120 8.38 19.68 -9.82
CA GLY A 120 6.91 19.69 -9.82
C GLY A 120 6.23 18.33 -9.65
N ALA A 121 6.97 17.23 -9.53
CA ALA A 121 6.37 15.95 -9.13
C ALA A 121 5.79 16.04 -7.71
N SER A 122 4.59 15.47 -7.49
CA SER A 122 4.08 15.26 -6.13
C SER A 122 4.99 14.27 -5.41
N GLU A 123 5.20 14.47 -4.11
CA GLU A 123 5.97 13.55 -3.25
C GLU A 123 5.34 12.13 -3.20
N LEU A 124 4.10 11.99 -3.69
CA LEU A 124 3.38 10.73 -3.80
C LEU A 124 3.65 9.97 -5.11
N ASN A 125 4.15 10.64 -6.15
CA ASN A 125 4.46 10.02 -7.45
C ASN A 125 5.40 8.82 -7.35
N PRO A 126 6.48 8.82 -6.53
CA PRO A 126 7.41 7.71 -6.47
C PRO A 126 6.75 6.38 -6.07
N VAL A 127 5.98 6.34 -4.97
CA VAL A 127 5.30 5.10 -4.57
C VAL A 127 4.17 4.71 -5.54
N CYS A 128 3.46 5.67 -6.13
CA CYS A 128 2.42 5.40 -7.13
C CYS A 128 3.01 4.67 -8.35
N TYR A 129 4.18 5.11 -8.81
CA TYR A 129 4.90 4.50 -9.92
C TYR A 129 5.46 3.13 -9.55
N MET A 130 6.08 3.00 -8.37
CA MET A 130 6.79 1.79 -7.95
C MET A 130 5.91 0.71 -7.31
N PHE A 131 4.63 0.99 -7.00
CA PHE A 131 3.81 0.15 -6.11
C PHE A 131 3.84 -1.34 -6.49
N TRP A 132 3.64 -1.66 -7.76
CA TRP A 132 3.60 -3.04 -8.25
C TRP A 132 4.98 -3.68 -8.39
N ASP A 133 6.05 -2.88 -8.52
CA ASP A 133 7.43 -3.37 -8.59
C ASP A 133 7.99 -3.74 -7.22
N ILE A 134 7.56 -3.03 -6.17
CA ILE A 134 8.10 -3.20 -4.81
C ILE A 134 7.28 -4.18 -3.98
N THR A 135 6.00 -4.35 -4.32
CA THR A 135 5.13 -5.28 -3.62
C THR A 135 5.49 -6.73 -3.92
N PRO A 136 5.52 -7.62 -2.91
CA PRO A 136 5.78 -9.04 -3.13
C PRO A 136 4.68 -9.77 -3.94
N TRP A 137 3.57 -9.09 -4.25
CA TRP A 137 2.44 -9.65 -4.99
C TRP A 137 2.71 -9.88 -6.48
N GLY A 138 3.77 -9.28 -7.06
CA GLY A 138 4.19 -9.56 -8.44
C GLY A 138 4.78 -10.96 -8.66
N TYR A 139 5.11 -11.68 -7.57
CA TYR A 139 5.77 -12.98 -7.60
C TYR A 139 4.95 -14.01 -6.82
N LEU A 140 4.02 -14.69 -7.51
CA LEU A 140 3.09 -15.65 -6.91
C LEU A 140 3.37 -17.13 -7.23
N THR A 141 4.41 -17.42 -8.02
CA THR A 141 4.72 -18.78 -8.47
C THR A 141 4.88 -19.75 -7.29
N ASP A 142 4.30 -20.94 -7.42
CA ASP A 142 4.33 -22.02 -6.43
C ASP A 142 3.63 -21.69 -5.09
N LEU A 143 2.84 -20.61 -5.05
CA LEU A 143 2.06 -20.26 -3.86
C LEU A 143 0.68 -20.92 -3.85
N LYS A 144 0.20 -21.18 -2.63
CA LYS A 144 -1.20 -21.53 -2.40
C LYS A 144 -2.08 -20.37 -2.90
N PHE A 145 -3.06 -20.70 -3.74
CA PHE A 145 -3.98 -19.74 -4.38
C PHE A 145 -3.35 -18.85 -5.47
N GLU A 146 -2.25 -19.28 -6.09
CA GLU A 146 -1.60 -18.55 -7.19
C GLU A 146 -2.59 -18.03 -8.24
N LYS A 147 -3.52 -18.89 -8.68
CA LYS A 147 -4.52 -18.53 -9.71
C LYS A 147 -5.45 -17.42 -9.23
N GLU A 148 -6.03 -17.56 -8.04
CA GLU A 148 -7.00 -16.61 -7.49
C GLU A 148 -6.37 -15.25 -7.21
N LEU A 149 -5.15 -15.24 -6.69
CA LEU A 149 -4.40 -14.01 -6.43
C LEU A 149 -3.94 -13.36 -7.74
N SER A 150 -3.50 -14.15 -8.73
CA SER A 150 -3.15 -13.63 -10.06
C SER A 150 -4.36 -13.00 -10.75
N THR A 151 -5.53 -13.64 -10.69
CA THR A 151 -6.78 -13.05 -11.20
C THR A 151 -7.11 -11.75 -10.46
N ALA A 152 -6.99 -11.72 -9.13
CA ALA A 152 -7.23 -10.50 -8.37
C ALA A 152 -6.29 -9.35 -8.77
N ILE A 153 -5.01 -9.63 -9.04
CA ILE A 153 -4.04 -8.64 -9.51
C ILE A 153 -4.41 -8.14 -10.91
N LEU A 154 -4.61 -9.05 -11.87
CA LEU A 154 -4.92 -8.68 -13.25
C LEU A 154 -6.21 -7.88 -13.35
N ASP A 155 -7.27 -8.28 -12.64
CA ASP A 155 -8.54 -7.54 -12.57
C ASP A 155 -8.33 -6.13 -11.98
N THR A 156 -7.42 -6.00 -11.01
CA THR A 156 -7.13 -4.71 -10.36
C THR A 156 -6.35 -3.80 -11.30
N LEU A 157 -5.34 -4.33 -11.99
CA LEU A 157 -4.56 -3.60 -12.99
C LEU A 157 -5.46 -3.14 -14.14
N ASP A 158 -6.28 -4.04 -14.69
CA ASP A 158 -7.22 -3.73 -15.77
C ASP A 158 -8.17 -2.58 -15.39
N LYS A 159 -8.76 -2.63 -14.19
CA LYS A 159 -9.60 -1.54 -13.69
C LYS A 159 -8.85 -0.22 -13.50
N THR A 160 -7.60 -0.28 -13.03
CA THR A 160 -6.78 0.91 -12.81
C THR A 160 -6.45 1.63 -14.11
N LEU A 161 -6.31 0.92 -15.23
CA LEU A 161 -6.08 1.52 -16.57
C LEU A 161 -7.25 2.39 -17.05
N HIS A 162 -8.43 2.25 -16.44
CA HIS A 162 -9.64 2.97 -16.79
C HIS A 162 -10.00 4.10 -15.83
N ILE A 163 -9.09 4.48 -14.92
CA ILE A 163 -9.28 5.63 -14.03
C ILE A 163 -9.10 6.92 -14.84
N GLU A 164 -10.03 7.86 -14.66
CA GLU A 164 -9.91 9.22 -15.21
C GLU A 164 -8.98 10.05 -14.32
N HIS A 165 -8.07 10.81 -14.96
CA HIS A 165 -7.07 11.66 -14.33
C HIS A 165 -7.38 13.14 -14.57
#